data_AF-A0AAW2C9B6-F1
#
_entry.id   AF-A0AAW2C9B6-F1
#
_cell.length_a   1.000
_cell.length_b   1.000
_cell.length_c   1.000
_cell.angle_alpha   90.00
_cell.angle_beta   90.00
_cell.angle_gamma   90.00
#
_symmetry.space_group_name_H-M   'P 1'
#
loop_
_entity.id
_entity.type
_entity.pdbx_description
1 polymer ?
#
loop_
_entity_poly.entity_id
_entity_poly.type
_entity_poly.pdbx_seq_one_letter_code
_entity_poly.pdbx_strand_id
1 'polypeptide(L)'
;MCRSLVDYVLENNTVLSAIQSPFQIKRFHDLLGANDFSTSTSPNQTRLAKQRIKIPFSCRCGNGTGVNDKLPVHTVKEGDVGLYNIAYETFSNVVTYLEFAKFNRQNEKMGIDFCLPENNLVGSTI
;
A
#
# COMPACT_ATOMS: atom_id res chain seq x y z
N MET A 1 1.81 13.90 12.44
CA MET A 1 1.92 13.03 11.26
C MET A 1 3.07 12.07 11.52
N CYS A 2 2.87 10.77 11.39
CA CYS A 2 3.90 9.74 11.56
C CYS A 2 4.19 9.08 10.21
N ARG A 3 5.42 8.63 10.04
CA ARG A 3 5.80 7.74 8.94
C ARG A 3 5.54 6.31 9.39
N SER A 4 4.85 5.56 8.54
CA SER A 4 4.51 4.17 8.79
C SER A 4 4.90 3.32 7.60
N LEU A 5 5.05 2.01 7.85
CA LEU A 5 5.43 1.02 6.85
C LEU A 5 4.43 -0.12 6.88
N VAL A 6 4.17 -0.68 5.71
CA VAL A 6 3.41 -1.92 5.59
C VAL A 6 4.13 -2.88 4.67
N ASP A 7 4.07 -4.16 5.02
CA ASP A 7 4.71 -5.21 4.25
C ASP A 7 3.81 -5.63 3.09
N TYR A 8 4.28 -5.38 1.87
CA TYR A 8 3.61 -5.76 0.62
C TYR A 8 4.33 -6.94 -0.01
N VAL A 9 3.60 -8.03 -0.23
CA VAL A 9 4.13 -9.23 -0.90
C VAL A 9 3.81 -9.15 -2.39
N LEU A 10 4.79 -9.38 -3.26
CA LEU A 10 4.58 -9.33 -4.70
C LEU A 10 3.86 -10.59 -5.18
N GLU A 11 2.69 -10.47 -5.81
CA GLU A 11 2.02 -11.65 -6.38
C GLU A 11 2.70 -12.13 -7.66
N ASN A 12 3.16 -11.20 -8.48
CA ASN A 12 3.82 -11.46 -9.77
C ASN A 12 5.18 -10.74 -9.85
N ASN A 13 6.01 -11.18 -10.81
CA ASN A 13 7.22 -10.44 -11.16
C ASN A 13 6.82 -9.05 -11.66
N THR A 14 7.43 -8.01 -11.09
CA THR A 14 7.09 -6.63 -11.41
C THR A 14 8.31 -5.73 -11.32
N VAL A 15 8.19 -4.47 -11.72
CA VAL A 15 9.25 -3.46 -11.59
C VAL A 15 8.94 -2.51 -10.44
N LEU A 16 9.97 -1.90 -9.85
CA LEU A 16 9.79 -1.01 -8.69
C LEU A 16 8.84 0.17 -8.98
N SER A 17 8.86 0.73 -10.19
CA SER A 17 7.94 1.80 -10.61
C SER A 17 6.47 1.37 -10.63
N ALA A 18 6.18 0.10 -10.95
CA ALA A 18 4.82 -0.43 -10.96
C ALA A 18 4.27 -0.64 -9.54
N ILE A 19 5.15 -0.88 -8.55
CA ILE A 19 4.77 -0.93 -7.12
C ILE A 19 4.42 0.47 -6.62
N GLN A 20 5.08 1.53 -7.12
CA GLN A 20 4.85 2.90 -6.67
C GLN A 20 3.42 3.40 -6.91
N SER A 21 2.82 2.98 -8.03
CA SER A 21 1.56 3.54 -8.55
C SER A 21 0.33 3.22 -7.71
N PRO A 22 0.04 1.94 -7.33
CA PRO A 22 -1.13 1.61 -6.50
C PRO A 22 -1.14 2.31 -5.14
N PHE A 23 0.04 2.51 -4.54
CA PHE A 23 0.20 3.16 -3.24
C PHE A 23 0.36 4.69 -3.33
N GLN A 24 0.38 5.25 -4.55
CA GLN A 24 0.52 6.69 -4.81
C GLN A 24 1.73 7.32 -4.09
N ILE A 25 2.82 6.56 -4.00
CA ILE A 25 4.07 7.06 -3.42
C ILE A 25 4.59 8.17 -4.33
N LYS A 26 4.78 9.38 -3.80
CA LYS A 26 5.08 10.56 -4.62
C LYS A 26 6.49 10.56 -5.19
N ARG A 27 7.47 10.11 -4.39
CA ARG A 27 8.88 10.17 -4.79
C ARG A 27 9.46 8.77 -4.73
N PHE A 28 10.12 8.35 -5.82
CA PHE A 28 10.66 6.99 -5.93
C PHE A 28 11.69 6.67 -4.82
N HIS A 29 12.49 7.64 -4.38
CA HIS A 29 13.44 7.41 -3.28
C HIS A 29 12.78 7.16 -1.92
N ASP A 30 11.51 7.53 -1.71
CA ASP A 30 10.80 7.16 -0.48
C ASP A 30 10.65 5.63 -0.43
N LEU A 31 10.33 5.01 -1.57
CA LEU A 31 10.30 3.56 -1.72
C LEU A 31 11.69 2.94 -1.57
N LEU A 32 12.73 3.55 -2.16
CA LEU A 32 14.11 3.04 -2.02
C LEU A 32 14.57 3.07 -0.56
N GLY A 33 14.38 4.19 0.13
CA GLY A 33 14.79 4.38 1.52
C GLY A 33 14.02 3.47 2.50
N ALA A 34 12.76 3.16 2.23
CA ALA A 34 11.99 2.22 3.04
C ALA A 34 12.50 0.76 2.93
N ASN A 35 13.28 0.44 1.88
CA ASN A 35 13.72 -0.92 1.56
C ASN A 35 15.26 -1.05 1.51
N ASP A 36 16.00 -0.07 2.01
CA ASP A 36 17.46 -0.04 2.02
C ASP A 36 18.09 -0.26 0.63
N PHE A 37 17.42 0.19 -0.42
CA PHE A 37 17.96 0.14 -1.78
C PHE A 37 18.93 1.29 -2.05
N SER A 38 19.91 1.04 -2.94
CA SER A 38 20.82 2.08 -3.40
C SER A 38 20.05 3.24 -4.05
N THR A 39 20.51 4.47 -3.86
CA THR A 39 19.94 5.65 -4.54
C THR A 39 20.12 5.61 -6.06
N SER A 40 21.01 4.77 -6.57
CA SER A 40 21.21 4.52 -8.01
C SER A 40 20.32 3.42 -8.57
N THR A 41 19.47 2.78 -7.76
CA THR A 41 18.55 1.74 -8.20
C THR A 41 17.60 2.27 -9.27
N SER A 42 17.48 1.53 -10.38
CA SER A 42 16.60 1.90 -11.49
C SER A 42 15.12 1.65 -11.14
N PRO A 43 14.20 2.56 -11.52
CA PRO A 43 12.75 2.31 -11.44
C PRO A 43 12.30 1.07 -12.20
N ASN A 44 13.05 0.65 -13.22
CA ASN A 44 12.76 -0.53 -14.04
C ASN A 44 13.42 -1.81 -13.51
N GLN A 45 14.07 -1.75 -12.33
CA GLN A 45 14.62 -2.95 -11.72
C GLN A 45 13.49 -3.93 -11.38
N THR A 46 13.60 -5.14 -11.92
CA THR A 46 12.64 -6.22 -11.67
C THR A 46 12.80 -6.76 -10.25
N ARG A 47 11.66 -7.01 -9.61
CA ARG A 47 11.51 -7.75 -8.36
C ARG A 47 10.73 -9.01 -8.64
N LEU A 48 11.14 -10.09 -7.98
CA LEU A 48 10.53 -11.40 -8.16
C LEU A 48 9.27 -11.52 -7.32
N ALA A 49 8.31 -12.29 -7.81
CA ALA A 49 7.14 -12.68 -7.04
C ALA A 49 7.55 -13.27 -5.68
N LYS A 50 6.63 -13.16 -4.72
CA LYS A 50 6.73 -13.58 -3.32
C LYS A 50 7.79 -12.87 -2.49
N GLN A 51 8.54 -11.93 -3.06
CA GLN A 51 9.37 -11.02 -2.30
C GLN A 51 8.50 -10.00 -1.53
N ARG A 52 8.98 -9.60 -0.35
CA ARG A 52 8.39 -8.56 0.47
C ARG A 52 9.04 -7.21 0.17
N ILE A 53 8.22 -6.18 0.04
CA ILE A 53 8.61 -4.79 -0.16
C ILE A 53 7.90 -3.95 0.90
N LYS A 54 8.64 -3.12 1.62
CA LYS A 54 8.10 -2.17 2.59
C LYS A 54 7.54 -0.96 1.86
N ILE A 55 6.26 -0.68 2.08
CA ILE A 55 5.56 0.45 1.45
C ILE A 55 5.48 1.59 2.46
N PRO A 56 6.09 2.75 2.17
CA PRO A 56 5.97 3.92 3.03
C PRO A 56 4.63 4.63 2.82
N PHE A 57 3.99 4.99 3.92
CA PHE A 57 2.80 5.84 3.93
C PHE A 57 2.82 6.75 5.16
N SER A 58 1.88 7.69 5.21
CA SER A 58 1.79 8.68 6.29
C SER A 58 0.47 8.59 7.04
N CYS A 59 0.58 8.48 8.36
CA CYS A 59 -0.57 8.50 9.26
C CYS A 59 -0.66 9.82 10.01
N ARG A 60 -1.89 10.25 10.32
CA ARG A 60 -2.16 11.21 11.37
C ARG A 60 -2.31 10.44 12.67
N CYS A 61 -1.26 10.38 13.49
CA CYS A 61 -1.35 9.74 14.79
C CYS A 61 -1.74 10.74 15.88
N GLY A 62 -2.56 10.29 16.82
CA GLY A 62 -2.89 10.97 18.08
C GLY A 62 -3.41 9.96 19.11
N ASN A 63 -3.06 10.13 20.39
CA ASN A 63 -3.50 9.26 21.49
C ASN A 63 -3.39 7.74 21.20
N GLY A 64 -2.22 7.29 20.74
CA GLY A 64 -1.95 5.85 20.51
C GLY A 64 -2.69 5.23 19.33
N THR A 65 -3.43 6.02 18.54
CA THR A 65 -4.11 5.55 17.32
C THR A 65 -3.62 6.32 16.10
N GLY A 66 -3.44 5.59 14.99
CA GLY A 66 -3.20 6.16 13.67
C GLY A 66 -4.52 6.30 12.93
N VAL A 67 -4.72 7.43 12.26
CA VAL A 67 -5.80 7.60 11.27
C VAL A 67 -5.15 8.08 9.99
N ASN A 68 -5.59 7.60 8.83
CA ASN A 68 -4.99 8.05 7.58
C ASN A 68 -5.18 9.57 7.35
N ASP A 69 -4.11 10.28 7.00
CA ASP A 69 -4.16 11.72 6.74
C ASP A 69 -4.67 12.01 5.31
N LYS A 70 -4.30 11.14 4.35
CA LYS A 70 -4.79 11.09 2.96
C LYS A 70 -4.71 9.65 2.46
N LEU A 71 -5.83 9.10 2.01
CA LEU A 71 -5.91 7.73 1.49
C LEU A 71 -5.33 7.69 0.05
N PRO A 72 -4.52 6.69 -0.33
CA PRO A 72 -4.45 6.28 -1.72
C PRO A 72 -5.88 5.96 -2.16
N VAL A 73 -6.29 6.54 -3.28
CA VAL A 73 -7.60 6.31 -3.89
C VAL A 73 -7.42 5.45 -5.12
N HIS A 74 -7.88 4.21 -5.08
CA HIS A 74 -8.02 3.41 -6.29
C HIS A 74 -9.30 3.80 -7.01
N THR A 75 -9.18 4.21 -8.27
CA THR A 75 -10.32 4.40 -9.16
C THR A 75 -10.57 3.08 -9.88
N VAL A 76 -11.78 2.55 -9.78
CA VAL A 76 -12.16 1.28 -10.42
C VAL A 76 -11.95 1.40 -11.93
N LYS A 77 -11.26 0.41 -12.51
CA LYS A 77 -10.94 0.36 -13.93
C LYS A 77 -11.67 -0.78 -14.63
N GLU A 78 -11.80 -0.68 -15.94
CA GLU A 78 -12.25 -1.80 -16.78
C GLU A 78 -11.32 -3.01 -16.55
N GLY A 79 -11.90 -4.15 -16.16
CA GLY A 79 -11.16 -5.35 -15.75
C GLY A 79 -11.12 -5.61 -14.24
N ASP A 80 -11.49 -4.65 -13.40
CA ASP A 80 -11.63 -4.88 -11.95
C ASP A 80 -12.86 -5.76 -11.65
N VAL A 81 -12.64 -6.95 -11.09
CA VAL A 81 -13.70 -7.94 -10.81
C VAL A 81 -14.19 -7.85 -9.35
N GLY A 82 -14.54 -6.64 -8.91
CA GLY A 82 -15.04 -6.37 -7.56
C GLY A 82 -13.97 -6.17 -6.48
N LEU A 83 -14.38 -5.66 -5.32
CA LEU A 83 -13.47 -5.19 -4.25
C LEU A 83 -12.55 -6.28 -3.69
N TYR A 84 -13.01 -7.53 -3.64
CA TYR A 84 -12.19 -8.66 -3.17
C TYR A 84 -10.98 -8.89 -4.09
N ASN A 85 -11.21 -8.90 -5.40
CA ASN A 85 -10.13 -9.12 -6.36
C ASN A 85 -9.14 -7.95 -6.37
N ILE A 86 -9.59 -6.71 -6.17
CA ILE A 86 -8.67 -5.57 -6.04
C ILE A 86 -7.84 -5.70 -4.75
N ALA A 87 -8.47 -6.03 -3.62
CA ALA A 87 -7.77 -6.25 -2.35
C ALA A 87 -6.66 -7.32 -2.48
N TYR A 88 -6.98 -8.41 -3.17
CA TYR A 88 -6.08 -9.54 -3.37
C TYR A 88 -5.01 -9.26 -4.44
N GLU A 89 -5.41 -9.00 -5.69
CA GLU A 89 -4.50 -8.91 -6.85
C GLU A 89 -3.67 -7.63 -6.85
N THR A 90 -4.23 -6.50 -6.39
CA THR A 90 -3.54 -5.21 -6.42
C THR A 90 -2.79 -4.94 -5.12
N PHE A 91 -3.43 -5.23 -3.99
CA PHE A 91 -2.90 -4.87 -2.68
C PHE A 91 -2.40 -6.06 -1.87
N SER A 92 -2.38 -7.28 -2.41
CA SER A 92 -1.86 -8.49 -1.75
C SER A 92 -2.41 -8.69 -0.33
N ASN A 93 -3.69 -8.37 -0.12
CA ASN A 93 -4.38 -8.39 1.18
C ASN A 93 -3.75 -7.50 2.27
N VAL A 94 -2.95 -6.50 1.89
CA VAL A 94 -2.44 -5.46 2.80
C VAL A 94 -3.59 -4.59 3.36
N VAL A 95 -4.80 -4.79 2.84
CA VAL A 95 -6.06 -4.24 3.33
C VAL A 95 -7.14 -5.27 3.07
N THR A 96 -8.05 -5.46 4.03
CA THR A 96 -9.13 -6.45 3.91
C THR A 96 -10.31 -5.88 3.13
N TYR A 97 -11.03 -6.74 2.41
CA TYR A 97 -12.31 -6.39 1.75
C TYR A 97 -13.32 -5.69 2.70
N LEU A 98 -13.34 -6.10 3.97
CA LEU A 98 -14.25 -5.50 4.97
C LEU A 98 -13.87 -4.05 5.31
N GLU A 99 -12.59 -3.71 5.25
CA GLU A 99 -12.10 -2.34 5.39
C GLU A 99 -12.45 -1.51 4.14
N PHE A 100 -12.33 -2.11 2.94
CA PHE A 100 -12.79 -1.50 1.69
C PHE A 100 -14.29 -1.18 1.69
N ALA A 101 -15.13 -2.07 2.22
CA ALA A 101 -16.59 -1.87 2.27
C ALA A 101 -17.03 -0.78 3.27
N LYS A 102 -16.24 -0.49 4.30
CA LYS A 102 -16.59 0.54 5.31
C LYS A 102 -16.43 1.97 4.79
N PHE A 103 -15.46 2.22 3.91
CA PHE A 103 -15.19 3.54 3.33
C PHE A 103 -16.01 3.84 2.06
N ASN A 104 -16.38 2.81 1.30
CA ASN A 104 -17.00 2.97 -0.01
C ASN A 104 -18.53 2.84 0.05
N ARG A 105 -19.21 3.85 0.61
CA ARG A 105 -20.68 3.94 0.48
C ARG A 105 -21.15 4.56 -0.85
N GLN A 106 -20.24 5.00 -1.73
CA GLN A 106 -20.57 5.61 -3.03
C GLN A 106 -19.60 5.12 -4.14
N ASN A 107 -20.14 4.38 -5.11
CA ASN A 107 -19.50 3.39 -5.99
C ASN A 107 -18.54 3.88 -7.10
N GLU A 108 -17.53 4.72 -6.85
CA GLU A 108 -16.54 5.04 -7.93
C GLU A 108 -15.09 5.22 -7.45
N LYS A 109 -14.87 5.40 -6.15
CA LYS A 109 -13.55 5.67 -5.58
C LYS A 109 -13.35 4.88 -4.31
N MET A 110 -12.17 4.28 -4.19
CA MET A 110 -11.84 3.39 -3.10
C MET A 110 -10.72 3.95 -2.25
N GLY A 111 -11.07 4.39 -1.04
CA GLY A 111 -10.09 4.83 -0.04
C GLY A 111 -9.48 3.66 0.71
N ILE A 112 -8.17 3.68 0.93
CA ILE A 112 -7.41 2.57 1.54
C ILE A 112 -6.78 3.00 2.86
N ASP A 113 -7.25 2.45 3.99
CA ASP A 113 -6.75 2.79 5.32
C ASP A 113 -5.68 1.80 5.83
N PHE A 114 -4.42 2.17 5.66
CA PHE A 114 -3.24 1.45 6.19
C PHE A 114 -2.88 1.80 7.65
N CYS A 115 -3.56 2.77 8.30
CA CYS A 115 -3.16 3.29 9.62
C CYS A 115 -3.85 2.61 10.80
N LEU A 116 -4.55 1.51 10.56
CA LEU A 116 -5.37 0.85 11.57
C LEU A 116 -4.52 0.37 12.76
N PRO A 117 -5.00 0.54 14.01
CA PRO A 117 -4.28 0.11 15.20
C PRO A 117 -4.04 -1.40 15.13
N GLU A 118 -2.78 -1.76 15.31
CA GLU A 118 -2.21 -3.11 15.31
C GLU A 118 -3.22 -4.17 15.75
N ASN A 119 -3.80 -4.91 14.80
CA ASN A 119 -4.40 -6.21 15.08
C ASN A 119 -4.62 -7.10 13.85
N ASN A 120 -4.02 -6.83 12.68
CA ASN A 120 -4.01 -7.87 11.63
C ASN A 120 -2.95 -7.80 10.52
N LEU A 121 -1.97 -6.90 10.57
CA LEU A 121 -0.85 -6.96 9.64
C LEU A 121 0.45 -6.79 10.42
N VAL A 122 1.26 -7.84 10.39
CA VAL A 122 2.60 -7.92 10.96
C VAL A 122 3.43 -6.77 10.38
N GLY A 123 3.61 -5.71 11.15
CA GLY A 123 4.45 -4.56 10.81
C GLY A 123 5.07 -4.04 12.09
N SER A 124 6.26 -4.53 12.42
CA SER A 124 7.03 -4.04 13.57
C SER A 124 7.31 -2.55 13.42
N THR A 125 6.95 -1.79 14.45
CA THR A 125 7.46 -0.45 14.69
C THR A 125 8.99 -0.50 14.76
N ILE A 126 9.67 0.36 14.00
CA ILE A 126 11.06 0.78 14.30
C ILE A 126 10.97 2.23 14.76
#